data_AF-A0A938S5V6-F1
#
_entry.id   AF-A0A938S5V6-F1
#
_cell.length_a   1.000
_cell.length_b   1.000
_cell.length_c   1.000
_cell.angle_alpha   90.00
_cell.angle_beta   90.00
_cell.angle_gamma   90.00
#
_symmetry.space_group_name_H-M   'P 1'
#
loop_
_entity.id
_entity.type
_entity.pdbx_description
1 polymer ?
#
loop_
_entity_poly.entity_id
_entity_poly.type
_entity_poly.pdbx_seq_one_letter_code
_entity_poly.pdbx_strand_id
1 'polypeptide(L)'
;MAMLGVTRDIGPTGFAVCRAAMECGSFDEITTRLQVTNLGEMLAESRALRDAFDRGRRLRQLKDLGSTPYCMAEVARRMGLGDEADLHELFAKDAEAKDIFTQARHALAIQSRAALLKAAEVGNPYAVKTLDRLIRSTAPTPEPTEAVDFHRLSTVQMERAVGIKRQQLIRWRERHNLPANEDGSWSLVKFVHWIRSADVGRVRTYRRKPTAVAARIAARVQQIVSEELGRGSE
;
A
#
# COMPACT_ATOMS: atom_id res chain seq x y z
N MET A 1 23.56 -8.78 -7.67
CA MET A 1 22.39 -8.13 -8.30
C MET A 1 22.66 -8.02 -9.80
N ALA A 2 22.02 -8.85 -10.62
CA ALA A 2 22.15 -8.78 -12.07
C ALA A 2 21.28 -7.61 -12.58
N MET A 3 21.91 -6.64 -13.25
CA MET A 3 21.20 -5.54 -13.91
C MET A 3 20.37 -6.08 -15.08
N LEU A 4 19.05 -6.19 -14.88
CA LEU A 4 18.07 -6.47 -15.92
C LEU A 4 17.53 -5.14 -16.44
N GLY A 5 18.28 -4.54 -17.36
CA GLY A 5 17.80 -3.49 -18.25
C GLY A 5 18.06 -3.94 -19.68
N VAL A 6 17.19 -3.52 -20.60
CA VAL A 6 17.09 -3.94 -22.01
C VAL A 6 16.09 -5.09 -22.19
N THR A 7 14.85 -4.70 -22.49
CA THR A 7 13.90 -5.47 -23.28
C THR A 7 14.55 -5.82 -24.61
N ARG A 8 15.34 -6.92 -24.63
CA ARG A 8 15.72 -7.55 -25.88
C ARG A 8 14.44 -7.94 -26.58
N ASP A 9 14.36 -7.67 -27.88
CA ASP A 9 13.22 -8.01 -28.72
C ASP A 9 12.96 -9.51 -28.58
N ILE A 10 11.97 -9.85 -27.76
CA ILE A 10 11.64 -11.24 -27.47
C ILE A 10 10.81 -11.67 -28.66
N GLY A 11 11.41 -12.43 -29.58
CA GLY A 11 10.71 -12.96 -30.74
C GLY A 11 9.39 -13.65 -30.35
N PRO A 12 8.47 -13.87 -31.31
CA PRO A 12 7.10 -14.32 -31.05
C PRO A 12 7.01 -15.55 -30.13
N THR A 13 7.97 -16.48 -30.26
CA THR A 13 8.11 -17.66 -29.39
C THR A 13 8.33 -17.30 -27.92
N GLY A 14 9.23 -16.37 -27.62
CA GLY A 14 9.48 -15.98 -26.23
C GLY A 14 8.33 -15.16 -25.64
N PHE A 15 7.62 -14.36 -26.44
CA PHE A 15 6.39 -13.71 -26.00
C PHE A 15 5.33 -14.75 -25.60
N ALA A 16 5.12 -15.80 -26.41
CA ALA A 16 4.19 -16.88 -26.09
C ALA A 16 4.58 -17.61 -24.80
N VAL A 17 5.87 -17.90 -24.60
CA VAL A 17 6.39 -18.51 -23.36
C VAL A 17 6.15 -17.61 -22.15
N CYS A 18 6.43 -16.31 -22.26
CA CYS A 18 6.18 -15.34 -21.19
C CYS A 18 4.69 -15.30 -20.79
N ARG A 19 3.79 -15.20 -21.79
CA ARG A 19 2.34 -15.19 -21.55
C ARG A 19 1.85 -16.49 -20.92
N ALA A 20 2.30 -17.64 -21.40
CA ALA A 20 1.94 -18.93 -20.83
C ALA A 20 2.41 -19.04 -19.37
N ALA A 21 3.65 -18.66 -19.08
CA ALA A 21 4.18 -18.64 -17.71
C ALA A 21 3.47 -17.65 -16.78
N MET A 22 2.93 -16.56 -17.33
CA MET A 22 2.11 -15.61 -16.60
C MET A 22 0.72 -16.17 -16.23
N GLU A 23 0.12 -16.97 -17.12
CA GLU A 23 -1.26 -17.43 -16.99
C GLU A 23 -1.40 -18.77 -16.28
N CYS A 24 -0.41 -19.66 -16.43
CA CYS A 24 -0.49 -21.04 -15.96
C CYS A 24 0.16 -21.25 -14.58
N GLY A 25 -0.47 -22.14 -13.81
CA GLY A 25 -0.17 -22.61 -12.47
C GLY A 25 1.17 -23.29 -12.32
N SER A 26 1.44 -24.19 -13.25
CA SER A 26 2.43 -25.26 -13.17
C SER A 26 3.19 -25.40 -14.49
N PHE A 27 4.32 -26.11 -14.45
CA PHE A 27 5.11 -26.38 -15.65
C PHE A 27 4.33 -27.21 -16.68
N ASP A 28 3.53 -28.17 -16.22
CA ASP A 28 2.72 -29.06 -17.06
C ASP A 28 1.56 -28.33 -17.76
N GLU A 29 0.96 -27.34 -17.10
CA GLU A 29 -0.04 -26.48 -17.74
C GLU A 29 0.58 -25.64 -18.86
N ILE A 30 1.82 -25.17 -18.67
CA ILE A 30 2.54 -24.36 -19.65
C ILE A 30 2.90 -25.22 -20.88
N THR A 31 3.44 -26.42 -20.68
CA THR A 31 3.75 -27.37 -21.78
C THR A 31 2.50 -27.74 -22.56
N THR A 32 1.40 -28.02 -21.86
CA THR A 32 0.10 -28.33 -22.47
C THR A 32 -0.43 -27.14 -23.29
N ARG A 33 -0.37 -25.93 -22.73
CA ARG A 33 -0.83 -24.70 -23.41
C ARG A 33 -0.01 -24.37 -24.66
N LEU A 34 1.30 -24.56 -24.60
CA LEU A 34 2.22 -24.31 -25.71
C LEU A 34 2.28 -25.46 -26.72
N GLN A 35 1.69 -26.63 -26.39
CA GLN A 35 1.78 -27.86 -27.17
C GLN A 35 3.23 -28.32 -27.39
N VAL A 36 4.07 -28.21 -26.35
CA VAL A 36 5.49 -28.57 -26.39
C VAL A 36 5.80 -29.61 -25.30
N THR A 37 6.37 -30.75 -25.70
CA THR A 37 6.72 -31.84 -24.77
C THR A 37 8.00 -31.56 -23.97
N ASN A 38 9.00 -30.90 -24.57
CA ASN A 38 10.35 -30.74 -24.00
C ASN A 38 10.69 -29.27 -23.65
N LEU A 39 9.75 -28.53 -23.05
CA LEU A 39 9.98 -27.13 -22.69
C LEU A 39 11.23 -26.96 -21.80
N GLY A 40 11.51 -27.91 -20.92
CA GLY A 40 12.67 -27.84 -20.01
C GLY A 40 14.01 -27.79 -20.75
N GLU A 41 14.17 -28.65 -21.77
CA GLU A 41 15.36 -28.69 -22.62
C GLU A 41 15.47 -27.40 -23.44
N MET A 42 14.37 -26.91 -24.01
CA MET A 42 14.35 -25.65 -24.76
C MET A 42 14.75 -24.44 -23.91
N LEU A 43 14.32 -24.39 -22.64
CA LEU A 43 14.75 -23.36 -21.69
C LEU A 43 16.21 -23.54 -21.25
N ALA A 44 16.72 -24.78 -21.25
CA ALA A 44 18.13 -25.07 -20.96
C ALA A 44 19.04 -24.57 -22.10
N GLU A 45 18.62 -24.78 -23.35
CA GLU A 45 19.36 -24.41 -24.55
C GLU A 45 19.29 -22.91 -24.88
N SER A 46 18.13 -22.27 -24.65
CA SER A 46 17.91 -20.87 -25.00
C SER A 46 17.77 -19.96 -23.79
N ARG A 47 18.78 -19.11 -23.56
CA ARG A 47 18.73 -18.07 -22.52
C ARG A 47 17.56 -17.09 -22.73
N ALA A 48 17.25 -16.73 -23.98
CA ALA A 48 16.16 -15.79 -24.26
C ALA A 48 14.79 -16.36 -23.85
N LEU A 49 14.56 -17.66 -24.08
CA LEU A 49 13.32 -18.32 -23.64
C LEU A 49 13.25 -18.42 -22.12
N ARG A 50 14.39 -18.70 -21.46
CA ARG A 50 14.48 -18.71 -20.00
C ARG A 50 14.16 -17.35 -19.39
N ASP A 51 14.77 -16.28 -19.90
CA ASP A 51 14.52 -14.92 -19.44
C ASP A 51 13.03 -14.53 -19.64
N ALA A 52 12.43 -14.94 -20.76
CA ALA A 52 11.01 -14.73 -21.03
C ALA A 52 10.10 -15.52 -20.06
N PHE A 53 10.44 -16.77 -19.78
CA PHE A 53 9.73 -17.63 -18.82
C PHE A 53 9.78 -17.05 -17.40
N ASP A 54 10.97 -16.66 -16.94
CA ASP A 54 11.17 -16.06 -15.62
C ASP A 54 10.44 -14.72 -15.49
N ARG A 55 10.40 -13.92 -16.57
CA ARG A 55 9.59 -12.70 -16.63
C ARG A 55 8.11 -13.01 -16.46
N GLY A 56 7.57 -13.98 -17.20
CA GLY A 56 6.18 -14.40 -17.09
C GLY A 56 5.80 -14.82 -15.67
N ARG A 57 6.62 -15.65 -15.03
CA ARG A 57 6.41 -16.06 -13.63
C ARG A 57 6.43 -14.87 -12.66
N ARG A 58 7.34 -13.91 -12.87
CA ARG A 58 7.42 -12.70 -12.06
C ARG A 58 6.17 -11.83 -12.20
N LEU A 59 5.67 -11.66 -13.43
CA LEU A 59 4.43 -10.92 -13.70
C LEU A 59 3.22 -11.60 -13.05
N ARG A 60 3.17 -12.93 -13.08
CA ARG A 60 2.15 -13.69 -12.33
C ARG A 60 2.24 -13.46 -10.84
N GLN A 61 3.43 -13.56 -10.26
CA GLN A 61 3.63 -13.31 -8.84
C GLN A 61 3.19 -11.89 -8.44
N LEU A 62 3.50 -10.89 -9.26
CA LEU A 62 3.01 -9.51 -9.07
C LEU A 62 1.49 -9.45 -9.14
N LYS A 63 0.86 -10.10 -10.12
CA LYS A 63 -0.60 -10.17 -10.23
C LYS A 63 -1.21 -10.77 -8.95
N ASP A 64 -0.69 -11.91 -8.51
CA ASP A 64 -1.18 -12.64 -7.33
C ASP A 64 -1.04 -11.77 -6.07
N LEU A 65 0.13 -11.14 -5.86
CA LEU A 65 0.36 -10.22 -4.75
C LEU A 65 -0.51 -8.96 -4.86
N GLY A 66 -0.74 -8.44 -6.06
CA GLY A 66 -1.64 -7.32 -6.30
C GLY A 66 -3.09 -7.64 -5.94
N SER A 67 -3.49 -8.90 -5.99
CA SER A 67 -4.80 -9.37 -5.52
C SER A 67 -4.88 -9.61 -4.00
N THR A 68 -3.85 -9.24 -3.23
CA THR A 68 -3.84 -9.36 -1.76
C THR A 68 -3.86 -7.98 -1.06
N PRO A 69 -4.29 -7.91 0.21
CA PRO A 69 -4.31 -6.65 0.97
C PRO A 69 -2.92 -6.20 1.48
N TYR A 70 -1.82 -6.79 1.01
CA TYR A 70 -0.48 -6.39 1.41
C TYR A 70 -0.17 -4.93 1.03
N CYS A 71 0.67 -4.27 1.82
CA CYS A 71 1.24 -2.96 1.49
C CYS A 71 2.42 -3.12 0.52
N MET A 72 2.82 -2.02 -0.13
CA MET A 72 3.92 -2.02 -1.11
C MET A 72 5.23 -2.60 -0.55
N ALA A 73 5.62 -2.21 0.66
CA ALA A 73 6.82 -2.74 1.33
C ALA A 73 6.74 -4.25 1.64
N GLU A 74 5.55 -4.81 1.86
CA GLU A 74 5.37 -6.26 2.05
C GLU A 74 5.39 -6.99 0.70
N VAL A 75 4.79 -6.42 -0.34
CA VAL A 75 4.86 -6.93 -1.72
C VAL A 75 6.31 -7.00 -2.18
N ALA A 76 7.08 -5.92 -1.97
CA ALA A 76 8.50 -5.88 -2.30
C ALA A 76 9.28 -7.01 -1.63
N ARG A 77 9.18 -7.14 -0.30
CA ARG A 77 9.85 -8.21 0.45
C ARG A 77 9.46 -9.61 -0.04
N ARG A 78 8.19 -9.84 -0.37
CA ARG A 78 7.70 -11.13 -0.91
C ARG A 78 8.17 -11.41 -2.33
N MET A 79 8.43 -10.37 -3.11
CA MET A 79 9.07 -10.46 -4.42
C MET A 79 10.59 -10.67 -4.32
N GLY A 80 11.15 -10.69 -3.10
CA GLY A 80 12.60 -10.71 -2.89
C GLY A 80 13.28 -9.38 -3.27
N LEU A 81 12.50 -8.31 -3.38
CA LEU A 81 13.00 -6.94 -3.51
C LEU A 81 13.26 -6.40 -2.10
N GLY A 82 14.37 -5.69 -1.90
CA GLY A 82 14.81 -5.32 -0.55
C GLY A 82 13.81 -4.42 0.14
N ASP A 83 13.36 -3.38 -0.57
CA ASP A 83 12.42 -2.41 -0.06
C ASP A 83 11.38 -1.94 -1.10
N GLU A 84 10.51 -1.03 -0.68
CA GLU A 84 9.49 -0.44 -1.54
C GLU A 84 10.09 0.39 -2.69
N ALA A 85 11.27 0.98 -2.54
CA ALA A 85 11.91 1.78 -3.58
C ALA A 85 12.32 0.91 -4.77
N ASP A 86 12.83 -0.29 -4.53
CA ASP A 86 13.14 -1.29 -5.57
C ASP A 86 11.91 -1.66 -6.41
N LEU A 87 10.73 -1.77 -5.76
CA LEU A 87 9.48 -2.07 -6.45
C LEU A 87 8.99 -0.89 -7.30
N HIS A 88 9.14 0.35 -6.80
CA HIS A 88 8.85 1.54 -7.61
C HIS A 88 9.81 1.68 -8.78
N GLU A 89 11.09 1.36 -8.59
CA GLU A 89 12.08 1.34 -9.66
C GLU A 89 11.72 0.28 -10.73
N LEU A 90 11.27 -0.91 -10.30
CA LEU A 90 10.73 -1.92 -11.22
C LEU A 90 9.56 -1.38 -12.03
N PHE A 91 8.60 -0.70 -11.40
CA PHE A 91 7.45 -0.11 -12.10
C PHE A 91 7.79 1.07 -13.00
N ALA A 92 8.87 1.80 -12.69
CA ALA A 92 9.39 2.85 -13.57
C ALA A 92 10.04 2.26 -14.82
N LYS A 93 10.69 1.10 -14.70
CA LYS A 93 11.39 0.41 -15.80
C LYS A 93 10.49 -0.51 -16.63
N ASP A 94 9.50 -1.14 -16.02
CA ASP A 94 8.58 -2.09 -16.65
C ASP A 94 7.13 -1.63 -16.46
N ALA A 95 6.61 -0.93 -17.47
CA ALA A 95 5.24 -0.41 -17.46
C ALA A 95 4.18 -1.52 -17.46
N GLU A 96 4.47 -2.68 -18.06
CA GLU A 96 3.57 -3.83 -18.09
C GLU A 96 3.42 -4.43 -16.67
N ALA A 97 4.55 -4.57 -15.95
CA ALA A 97 4.53 -5.00 -14.55
C ALA A 97 3.68 -4.07 -13.67
N LYS A 98 3.83 -2.76 -13.86
CA LYS A 98 3.03 -1.75 -13.16
C LYS A 98 1.53 -1.88 -13.49
N ASP A 99 1.19 -2.02 -14.76
CA ASP A 99 -0.20 -2.13 -15.21
C ASP A 99 -0.88 -3.39 -14.65
N ILE A 100 -0.24 -4.55 -14.78
CA ILE A 100 -0.75 -5.82 -14.24
C ILE A 100 -1.00 -5.72 -12.74
N PHE A 101 -0.03 -5.18 -11.99
CA PHE A 101 -0.19 -5.00 -10.54
C PHE A 101 -1.33 -4.03 -10.21
N THR A 102 -1.45 -2.92 -10.94
CA THR A 102 -2.49 -1.92 -10.75
C THR A 102 -3.88 -2.49 -11.05
N GLN A 103 -4.02 -3.26 -12.13
CA GLN A 103 -5.27 -3.96 -12.49
C GLN A 103 -5.66 -4.97 -11.41
N ALA A 104 -4.72 -5.76 -10.90
CA ALA A 104 -4.97 -6.71 -9.81
C ALA A 104 -5.43 -6.00 -8.52
N ARG A 105 -4.83 -4.86 -8.18
CA ARG A 105 -5.24 -4.03 -7.04
C ARG A 105 -6.62 -3.43 -7.23
N HIS A 106 -6.94 -2.99 -8.43
CA HIS A 106 -8.26 -2.48 -8.76
C HIS A 106 -9.33 -3.58 -8.63
N ALA A 107 -9.04 -4.79 -9.12
CA ALA A 107 -9.93 -5.94 -8.97
C ALA A 107 -10.17 -6.29 -7.48
N LEU A 108 -9.11 -6.30 -6.66
CA LEU A 108 -9.25 -6.49 -5.21
C LEU A 108 -10.12 -5.42 -4.55
N ALA A 109 -9.97 -4.15 -4.96
CA ALA A 109 -10.79 -3.06 -4.44
C ALA A 109 -12.27 -3.24 -4.78
N ILE A 110 -12.59 -3.67 -6.01
CA ILE A 110 -13.96 -4.02 -6.42
C ILE A 110 -14.51 -5.17 -5.57
N GLN A 111 -13.75 -6.26 -5.41
CA GLN A 111 -14.16 -7.41 -4.60
C GLN A 111 -14.38 -7.03 -3.13
N SER A 112 -13.51 -6.19 -2.57
CA SER A 112 -13.63 -5.69 -1.20
C SER A 112 -14.89 -4.85 -1.02
N ARG A 113 -15.24 -4.00 -2.00
CA ARG A 113 -16.49 -3.22 -1.98
C ARG A 113 -17.72 -4.12 -2.09
N ALA A 114 -17.70 -5.12 -2.97
CA ALA A 114 -18.78 -6.09 -3.10
C ALA A 114 -18.99 -6.88 -1.80
N ALA A 115 -17.91 -7.31 -1.15
CA ALA A 115 -17.98 -7.97 0.16
C ALA A 115 -18.55 -7.05 1.26
N LEU A 116 -18.17 -5.77 1.27
CA LEU A 116 -18.74 -4.78 2.20
C LEU A 116 -20.24 -4.56 1.95
N LEU A 117 -20.68 -4.48 0.70
CA LEU A 117 -22.10 -4.36 0.34
C LEU A 117 -22.89 -5.55 0.87
N LYS A 118 -22.44 -6.77 0.57
CA LYS A 118 -23.10 -7.99 1.07
C LYS A 118 -23.13 -8.06 2.60
N ALA A 119 -22.06 -7.63 3.27
CA ALA A 119 -22.04 -7.55 4.74
C ALA A 119 -23.02 -6.50 5.29
N ALA A 120 -23.23 -5.40 4.59
CA ALA A 120 -24.21 -4.38 4.97
C ALA A 120 -25.66 -4.85 4.76
N GLU A 121 -25.93 -5.60 3.69
CA GLU A 121 -27.26 -6.20 3.41
C GLU A 121 -27.72 -7.12 4.55
N VAL A 122 -26.81 -7.87 5.17
CA VAL A 122 -27.09 -8.71 6.35
C VAL A 122 -27.10 -7.93 7.67
N GLY A 123 -27.04 -6.61 7.63
CA GLY A 123 -27.17 -5.73 8.80
C GLY A 123 -25.89 -5.52 9.60
N ASN A 124 -24.69 -5.78 9.05
CA ASN A 124 -23.45 -5.50 9.77
C ASN A 124 -23.23 -3.97 9.93
N PRO A 125 -23.27 -3.42 11.17
CA PRO A 125 -23.23 -1.97 11.38
C PRO A 125 -21.88 -1.35 10.98
N TYR A 126 -20.78 -2.12 11.05
CA TYR A 126 -19.46 -1.66 10.62
C TYR A 126 -19.39 -1.50 9.10
N ALA A 127 -19.98 -2.45 8.36
CA ALA A 127 -20.04 -2.41 6.91
C ALA A 127 -20.88 -1.21 6.42
N VAL A 128 -22.06 -0.99 7.01
CA VAL A 128 -22.93 0.16 6.71
C VAL A 128 -22.19 1.48 6.92
N LYS A 129 -21.53 1.66 8.07
CA LYS A 129 -20.77 2.88 8.38
C LYS A 129 -19.59 3.09 7.42
N THR A 130 -18.94 2.01 7.01
CA THR A 130 -17.82 2.07 6.07
C THR A 130 -18.31 2.46 4.67
N LEU A 131 -19.42 1.90 4.21
CA LEU A 131 -20.05 2.26 2.93
C LEU A 131 -20.54 3.72 2.92
N ASP A 132 -21.20 4.19 3.98
CA ASP A 132 -21.61 5.61 4.09
C ASP A 132 -20.40 6.55 3.96
N ARG A 133 -19.28 6.22 4.60
CA ARG A 133 -18.03 6.99 4.43
C ARG A 133 -17.51 6.95 3.00
N LEU A 134 -17.50 5.78 2.36
CA LEU A 134 -17.05 5.62 0.98
C LEU A 134 -17.91 6.46 0.03
N ILE A 135 -19.24 6.36 0.14
CA ILE A 135 -20.19 7.12 -0.68
C ILE A 135 -19.98 8.62 -0.51
N ARG A 136 -19.83 9.10 0.74
CA ARG A 136 -19.54 10.51 1.01
C ARG A 136 -18.20 10.98 0.44
N SER A 137 -17.19 10.10 0.40
CA SER A 137 -15.88 10.43 -0.17
C SER A 137 -15.86 10.43 -1.71
N THR A 138 -16.79 9.71 -2.34
CA THR A 138 -16.93 9.66 -3.81
C THR A 138 -17.93 10.67 -4.35
N ALA A 139 -18.80 11.21 -3.49
CA ALA A 139 -19.63 12.34 -3.86
C ALA A 139 -18.70 13.47 -4.34
N PRO A 140 -18.97 14.11 -5.48
CA PRO A 140 -18.24 15.31 -5.87
C PRO A 140 -18.33 16.25 -4.68
N THR A 141 -17.18 16.55 -4.08
CA THR A 141 -17.12 17.60 -3.08
C THR A 141 -17.61 18.83 -3.83
N PRO A 142 -18.68 19.52 -3.38
CA PRO A 142 -19.10 20.73 -4.07
C PRO A 142 -17.85 21.59 -4.21
N GLU A 143 -17.43 21.87 -5.45
CA GLU A 143 -16.34 22.79 -5.68
C GLU A 143 -16.72 24.07 -4.94
N PRO A 144 -15.88 24.59 -4.04
CA PRO A 144 -16.19 25.83 -3.38
C PRO A 144 -16.27 26.90 -4.47
N THR A 145 -17.50 27.28 -4.82
CA THR A 145 -17.82 28.36 -5.78
C THR A 145 -17.41 29.72 -5.23
N GLU A 146 -17.07 29.80 -3.95
CA GLU A 146 -16.44 30.96 -3.32
C GLU A 146 -14.92 30.77 -3.28
N ALA A 147 -14.18 31.74 -3.81
CA ALA A 147 -12.74 31.81 -3.67
C ALA A 147 -12.37 31.69 -2.17
N VAL A 148 -11.78 30.56 -1.80
CA VAL A 148 -11.43 30.29 -0.40
C VAL A 148 -10.32 31.24 0.02
N ASP A 149 -10.65 32.20 0.88
CA ASP A 149 -9.66 33.08 1.49
C ASP A 149 -8.84 32.30 2.54
N PHE A 150 -7.65 31.84 2.14
CA PHE A 150 -6.72 31.13 3.00
C PHE A 150 -6.17 31.97 4.16
N HIS A 151 -6.41 33.28 4.17
CA HIS A 151 -6.06 34.15 5.29
C HIS A 151 -7.14 34.18 6.37
N ARG A 152 -8.40 33.86 6.06
CA ARG A 152 -9.54 33.92 6.98
C ARG A 152 -10.43 32.68 6.88
N LEU A 153 -9.93 31.56 7.38
CA LEU A 153 -10.66 30.31 7.46
C LEU A 153 -11.44 30.22 8.78
N SER A 154 -12.71 29.84 8.71
CA SER A 154 -13.42 29.34 9.89
C SER A 154 -12.76 28.08 10.44
N THR A 155 -13.04 27.71 11.69
CA THR A 155 -12.46 26.48 12.28
C THR A 155 -12.86 25.21 11.53
N VAL A 156 -14.05 25.19 10.93
CA VAL A 156 -14.53 24.06 10.10
C VAL A 156 -13.78 24.00 8.77
N GLN A 157 -13.56 25.14 8.12
CA GLN A 157 -12.74 25.21 6.91
C GLN A 157 -11.29 24.81 7.19
N MET A 158 -10.74 25.23 8.33
CA MET A 158 -9.40 24.85 8.77
C MET A 158 -9.29 23.33 9.01
N GLU A 159 -10.25 22.71 9.71
CA GLU A 159 -10.30 21.25 9.91
C GLU A 159 -10.34 20.50 8.57
N ARG A 160 -11.11 21.00 7.60
CA ARG A 160 -11.14 20.42 6.24
C ARG A 160 -9.83 20.60 5.50
N ALA A 161 -9.22 21.78 5.60
CA ALA A 161 -7.99 22.12 4.89
C ALA A 161 -6.77 21.33 5.39
N VAL A 162 -6.66 21.09 6.71
CA VAL A 162 -5.49 20.40 7.29
C VAL A 162 -5.76 18.98 7.79
N GLY A 163 -7.01 18.52 7.78
CA GLY A 163 -7.41 17.20 8.29
C GLY A 163 -7.31 17.03 9.81
N ILE A 164 -7.11 18.12 10.54
CA ILE A 164 -6.97 18.13 12.01
C ILE A 164 -8.29 18.51 12.65
N LYS A 165 -8.79 17.65 13.54
CA LYS A 165 -10.06 17.86 14.25
C LYS A 165 -10.11 19.23 14.92
N ARG A 166 -11.25 19.92 14.83
CA ARG A 166 -11.50 21.23 15.48
C ARG A 166 -11.06 21.30 16.94
N GLN A 167 -11.36 20.29 17.75
CA GLN A 167 -10.97 20.28 19.16
C GLN A 167 -9.45 20.34 19.35
N GLN A 168 -8.68 19.72 18.46
CA GLN A 168 -7.22 19.73 18.52
C GLN A 168 -6.66 21.10 18.15
N LEU A 169 -7.24 21.76 17.13
CA LEU A 169 -6.88 23.13 16.75
C LEU A 169 -7.14 24.12 17.90
N ILE A 170 -8.29 24.01 18.56
CA ILE A 170 -8.63 24.83 19.74
C ILE A 170 -7.62 24.60 20.86
N ARG A 171 -7.32 23.33 21.20
CA ARG A 171 -6.30 23.00 22.21
C ARG A 171 -4.92 23.54 21.86
N TRP A 172 -4.53 23.53 20.58
CA TRP A 172 -3.25 24.07 20.13
C TRP A 172 -3.18 25.58 20.26
N ARG A 173 -4.27 26.29 20.02
CA ARG A 173 -4.36 27.72 20.29
C ARG A 173 -4.23 28.01 21.78
N GLU A 174 -4.97 27.31 22.62
CA GLU A 174 -4.96 27.53 24.08
C GLU A 174 -3.62 27.16 24.73
N ARG A 175 -2.97 26.08 24.30
CA ARG A 175 -1.81 25.49 25.00
C ARG A 175 -0.47 25.73 24.31
N HIS A 176 -0.47 26.04 23.03
CA HIS A 176 0.75 26.12 22.22
C HIS A 176 0.82 27.41 21.39
N ASN A 177 0.00 28.41 21.72
CA ASN A 177 -0.02 29.73 21.08
C ASN A 177 -0.11 29.63 19.55
N LEU A 178 -0.93 28.71 19.04
CA LEU A 178 -1.20 28.63 17.60
C LEU A 178 -1.80 29.99 17.15
N PRO A 179 -1.15 30.71 16.21
CA PRO A 179 -1.59 32.03 15.81
C PRO A 179 -2.96 31.96 15.15
N ALA A 180 -3.91 32.70 15.72
CA ALA A 180 -5.20 33.00 15.12
C ALA A 180 -5.24 34.48 14.73
N ASN A 181 -6.16 34.85 13.85
CA ASN A 181 -6.45 36.24 13.55
C ASN A 181 -7.26 36.87 14.70
N GLU A 182 -7.32 38.20 14.71
CA GLU A 182 -8.03 38.97 15.75
C GLU A 182 -9.53 38.69 15.80
N ASP A 183 -10.12 38.42 14.63
CA ASP A 183 -11.53 38.01 14.47
C ASP A 183 -11.80 36.55 14.88
N GLY A 184 -10.76 35.83 15.33
CA GLY A 184 -10.85 34.42 15.70
C GLY A 184 -10.85 33.44 14.53
N SER A 185 -10.68 33.93 13.29
CA SER A 185 -10.44 33.10 12.11
C SER A 185 -9.00 32.57 12.08
N TRP A 186 -8.74 31.61 11.19
CA TRP A 186 -7.44 30.98 11.01
C TRP A 186 -6.82 31.41 9.69
N SER A 187 -5.51 31.68 9.69
CA SER A 187 -4.75 31.79 8.45
C SER A 187 -3.97 30.50 8.22
N LEU A 188 -4.23 29.83 7.09
CA LEU A 188 -3.51 28.61 6.72
C LEU A 188 -2.01 28.89 6.56
N VAL A 189 -1.66 30.07 6.03
CA VAL A 189 -0.27 30.52 5.88
C VAL A 189 0.43 30.63 7.23
N LYS A 190 -0.19 31.32 8.21
CA LYS A 190 0.37 31.44 9.57
C LYS A 190 0.48 30.08 10.25
N PHE A 191 -0.51 29.21 10.05
CA PHE A 191 -0.50 27.85 10.58
C PHE A 191 0.65 27.00 10.04
N VAL A 192 0.89 27.01 8.72
CA VAL A 192 2.00 26.27 8.10
C VAL A 192 3.35 26.80 8.60
N HIS A 193 3.50 28.11 8.72
CA HIS A 193 4.70 28.71 9.31
C HIS A 193 4.90 28.29 10.77
N TRP A 194 3.84 28.29 11.57
CA TRP A 194 3.87 27.87 12.96
C TRP A 194 4.21 26.39 13.11
N ILE A 195 3.67 25.50 12.27
CA ILE A 195 4.05 24.08 12.28
C ILE A 195 5.54 23.93 11.94
N ARG A 196 6.01 24.60 10.89
CA ARG A 196 7.42 24.55 10.48
C ARG A 196 8.36 25.03 11.60
N SER A 197 8.02 26.13 12.29
CA SER A 197 8.83 26.61 13.41
C SER A 197 8.72 25.73 14.66
N ALA A 198 7.55 25.11 14.89
CA ALA A 198 7.35 24.17 15.99
C ALA A 198 8.05 22.81 15.77
N ASP A 199 8.21 22.37 14.52
CA ASP A 199 8.92 21.13 14.15
C ASP A 199 10.44 21.31 14.14
N VAL A 200 10.96 22.49 13.76
CA VAL A 200 12.41 22.79 13.80
C VAL A 200 13.01 22.72 15.22
N GLY A 201 12.18 22.80 16.27
CA GLY A 201 12.59 22.62 17.67
C GLY A 201 12.28 21.25 18.29
N ARG A 202 11.66 20.31 17.56
CA ARG A 202 11.20 19.03 18.11
C ARG A 202 11.59 17.85 17.21
N VAL A 203 12.89 17.53 17.16
CA VAL A 203 13.33 16.15 16.93
C VAL A 203 12.85 15.31 18.12
N ARG A 204 11.60 14.86 18.04
CA ARG A 204 10.97 14.07 19.10
C ARG A 204 11.38 12.62 18.92
N THR A 205 12.40 12.19 19.68
CA THR A 205 12.66 10.78 19.95
C THR A 205 11.51 10.23 20.81
N TYR A 206 10.39 9.88 20.18
CA TYR A 206 9.31 9.20 20.88
C TYR A 206 9.75 7.76 21.21
N ARG A 207 10.34 7.58 22.40
CA ARG A 207 10.34 6.29 23.09
C ARG A 207 8.90 6.05 23.55
N ARG A 208 8.04 5.51 22.66
CA ARG A 208 6.69 5.09 23.02
C ARG A 208 6.82 4.10 24.18
N LYS A 209 6.38 4.47 25.38
CA LYS A 209 6.15 3.49 26.44
C LYS A 209 5.14 2.48 25.88
N PRO A 210 5.43 1.17 25.93
CA PRO A 210 4.52 0.16 25.41
C PRO A 210 3.16 0.32 26.11
N THR A 211 2.09 0.25 25.31
CA THR A 211 0.73 0.27 25.85
C THR A 211 0.55 -0.90 26.82
N ALA A 212 -0.37 -0.79 27.79
CA ALA A 212 -0.63 -1.87 28.75
C ALA A 212 -1.00 -3.21 28.09
N VAL A 213 -1.42 -3.18 26.82
CA VAL A 213 -1.64 -4.38 25.99
C VAL A 213 -0.31 -4.92 25.45
N ALA A 214 0.57 -4.06 24.91
CA ALA A 214 1.90 -4.47 24.46
C ALA A 214 2.79 -5.01 25.60
N ALA A 215 2.68 -4.43 26.80
CA ALA A 215 3.36 -4.94 28.00
C ALA A 215 2.84 -6.33 28.41
N ARG A 216 1.52 -6.57 28.31
CA ARG A 216 0.92 -7.89 28.58
C ARG A 216 1.31 -8.94 27.55
N ILE A 217 1.38 -8.56 26.27
CA ILE A 217 1.82 -9.46 25.19
C ILE A 217 3.31 -9.80 25.38
N ALA A 218 4.15 -8.82 25.67
CA ALA A 218 5.58 -9.06 25.94
C ALA A 218 5.80 -9.98 27.15
N ALA A 219 5.06 -9.78 28.25
CA ALA A 219 5.11 -10.65 29.41
C ALA A 219 4.66 -12.08 29.09
N ARG A 220 3.60 -12.26 28.29
CA ARG A 220 3.12 -13.58 27.89
C ARG A 220 4.10 -14.31 26.97
N VAL A 221 4.74 -13.58 26.04
CA VAL A 221 5.76 -14.12 25.15
C VAL A 221 6.99 -14.56 25.95
N GLN A 222 7.44 -13.76 26.92
CA GLN A 222 8.56 -14.15 27.79
C GLN A 222 8.24 -15.40 28.62
N GLN A 223 7.02 -15.50 29.15
CA GLN A 223 6.59 -16.69 29.90
C GLN A 223 6.63 -17.96 29.04
N ILE A 224 6.07 -17.90 27.82
CA ILE A 224 6.07 -19.04 26.89
C ILE A 224 7.50 -19.45 26.52
N VAL A 225 8.37 -18.47 26.25
CA VAL A 225 9.78 -18.74 25.92
C VAL A 225 10.51 -19.41 27.10
N SER A 226 10.24 -19.00 28.34
CA SER A 226 10.80 -19.66 29.53
C SER A 226 10.25 -21.07 29.76
N GLU A 227 8.97 -21.31 29.48
CA GLU A 227 8.33 -22.63 29.60
C GLU A 227 8.90 -23.62 28.56
N GLU A 228 9.13 -23.18 27.33
CA GLU A 228 9.68 -24.01 26.25
C GLU A 228 11.18 -24.28 26.42
N LEU A 229 11.96 -23.30 26.88
CA LEU A 229 13.39 -23.50 27.15
C LEU A 229 13.64 -24.37 28.39
N GLY A 230 12.74 -24.36 29.37
CA GLY A 230 12.81 -25.23 30.55
C GLY A 230 12.51 -26.69 30.25
N ARG A 231 11.68 -26.98 29.24
CA ARG A 231 11.34 -28.36 28.81
C ARG A 231 12.39 -29.04 27.95
N GLY A 232 13.36 -28.29 27.42
CA GLY A 232 14.44 -28.83 26.59
C GLY A 232 15.70 -29.22 27.36
N SER A 233 15.67 -29.19 28.70
CA SER A 233 16.83 -29.45 29.58
C SER A 233 16.66 -30.69 30.48
N GLU A 234 15.64 -31.52 30.25
CA GLU A 234 15.49 -32.87 30.84
C GLU A 234 15.76 -33.96 29.80
#